data_AF-A0AA38X3S9-F1
#
_entry.id   AF-A0AA38X3S9-F1
#
_cell.length_a   1.000
_cell.length_b   1.000
_cell.length_c   1.000
_cell.angle_alpha   90.00
_cell.angle_beta   90.00
_cell.angle_gamma   90.00
#
_symmetry.space_group_name_H-M   'P 1'
#
loop_
_entity.id
_entity.type
_entity.pdbx_description
1 polymer ?
#
loop_
_entity_poly.entity_id
_entity_poly.type
_entity_poly.pdbx_seq_one_letter_code
_entity_poly.pdbx_strand_id
1 'polypeptide(L)'
;MSLSICAECLSRLRISSTAIKALPRSTPAWTQTSSFHRTATQYKSPLVKKKSVQTGSSGGNTRSRQSQSARLKKKTRDRPKLPPVGERRAQRRRIVLSNTNAIPVSGMETWTKENVAEEKYIGQMMALNGELLDQLRDSRAFKTTQNWSLFRRPAVLIREETVRIARDMIDVEDGGDKKLVKHLVTGERASGKSLLILQTMSMAYMKGWLVLNIPEAQEFVNNTSSYTPFRLAEDSSQIYNQPHLTQLLLQRAVASNETLLRGLKLNHTHSKPLTLGNKATLYDLAQLGAQDFHLAHTAWQALYKELSDPGVNFRPPVLLAADGVDHWMGPSLYRNAEHKLIHAHQFSLVRQLVRLLFSTSQEKSFINGGMVFFSTSGSNSPAHPTFELLLSQMRAVQRQHISPSAPDFPLPKPYSKPDERILALTGAATAEQNVNLLDLKGLSRKESRGYLEYFARSGLLHQRVTDGFVGEMRGLSGGGVVGELARLGRRVVA
;
A
#
# COMPACT_ATOMS: atom_id res chain seq x y z
N MET A 1 -24.53 -21.32 6.38
CA MET A 1 -24.10 -21.55 4.98
C MET A 1 -24.47 -20.32 4.18
N SER A 2 -23.47 -19.53 3.79
CA SER A 2 -23.62 -18.23 3.15
C SER A 2 -23.65 -18.38 1.63
N LEU A 3 -24.78 -18.03 1.00
CA LEU A 3 -24.86 -17.88 -0.46
C LEU A 3 -24.30 -16.50 -0.82
N SER A 4 -23.09 -16.47 -1.36
CA SER A 4 -22.50 -15.31 -2.00
C SER A 4 -23.16 -15.06 -3.35
N ILE A 5 -24.19 -14.21 -3.37
CA ILE A 5 -24.81 -13.75 -4.61
C ILE A 5 -23.90 -12.67 -5.22
N CYS A 6 -23.32 -12.95 -6.37
CA CYS A 6 -22.52 -11.99 -7.14
C CYS A 6 -23.41 -10.84 -7.63
N ALA A 7 -23.20 -9.64 -7.11
CA ALA A 7 -23.87 -8.41 -7.54
C ALA A 7 -23.64 -8.09 -9.04
N GLU A 8 -22.58 -8.62 -9.65
CA GLU A 8 -22.29 -8.52 -11.09
C GLU A 8 -23.25 -9.33 -11.99
N CYS A 9 -23.98 -10.30 -11.42
CA CYS A 9 -24.99 -11.06 -12.18
C CYS A 9 -26.34 -10.32 -12.25
N LEU A 10 -26.68 -9.53 -11.23
CA LEU A 10 -27.94 -8.77 -11.20
C LEU A 10 -27.90 -7.55 -12.12
N SER A 11 -26.74 -6.94 -12.36
CA SER A 11 -26.61 -5.78 -13.24
C SER A 11 -26.71 -6.10 -14.74
N ARG A 12 -26.75 -7.37 -15.12
CA ARG A 12 -26.97 -7.81 -16.51
C ARG A 12 -28.44 -7.97 -16.88
N LEU A 13 -29.36 -7.87 -15.91
CA LEU A 13 -30.79 -7.86 -16.17
C LEU A 13 -31.21 -6.44 -16.63
N ARG A 14 -31.10 -6.19 -17.93
CA ARG A 14 -31.67 -5.01 -18.57
C ARG A 14 -33.20 -5.08 -18.49
N ILE A 15 -33.81 -4.17 -17.74
CA ILE A 15 -35.24 -3.87 -17.87
C ILE A 15 -35.38 -2.96 -19.09
N SER A 16 -35.77 -3.54 -20.22
CA SER A 16 -36.16 -2.80 -21.43
C SER A 16 -37.52 -2.14 -21.19
N SER A 17 -37.65 -0.84 -21.48
CA SER A 17 -38.89 -0.06 -21.37
C SER A 17 -39.70 -0.04 -22.67
N THR A 18 -39.64 -1.09 -23.50
CA THR A 18 -40.41 -1.18 -24.74
C THR A 18 -41.40 -2.34 -24.68
N ALA A 19 -42.68 -2.02 -24.88
CA ALA A 19 -43.78 -2.98 -24.88
C ALA A 19 -43.67 -3.93 -26.09
N ILE A 20 -43.49 -5.22 -25.83
CA ILE A 20 -43.45 -6.26 -26.86
C ILE A 20 -44.85 -6.90 -26.96
N LYS A 21 -45.43 -6.83 -28.17
CA LYS A 21 -46.68 -7.51 -28.53
C LYS A 21 -46.52 -9.03 -28.40
N ALA A 22 -47.54 -9.66 -27.81
CA ALA A 22 -47.59 -11.08 -27.51
C ALA A 22 -47.57 -11.98 -28.76
N LEU A 23 -46.84 -13.09 -28.67
CA LEU A 23 -46.96 -14.28 -29.53
C LEU A 23 -46.81 -15.55 -28.65
N PRO A 24 -47.41 -16.69 -29.04
CA PRO A 24 -47.82 -17.72 -28.11
C PRO A 24 -46.74 -18.73 -27.70
N ARG A 25 -47.06 -19.37 -26.58
CA ARG A 25 -46.26 -20.19 -25.67
C ARG A 25 -46.16 -21.64 -26.18
N SER A 26 -44.94 -22.17 -26.35
CA SER A 26 -44.68 -23.62 -26.40
C SER A 26 -43.93 -24.08 -25.15
N THR A 27 -44.35 -25.21 -24.61
CA THR A 27 -43.94 -25.83 -23.34
C THR A 27 -42.48 -26.37 -23.37
N PRO A 28 -41.81 -26.54 -22.20
CA PRO A 28 -40.44 -27.02 -22.15
C PRO A 28 -40.35 -28.55 -21.98
N ALA A 29 -39.51 -29.20 -22.78
CA ALA A 29 -39.07 -30.59 -22.55
C ALA A 29 -37.90 -30.61 -21.55
N TRP A 30 -38.06 -31.38 -20.48
CA TRP A 30 -37.05 -31.63 -19.46
C TRP A 30 -35.89 -32.46 -20.03
N THR A 31 -34.65 -32.03 -19.81
CA THR A 31 -33.46 -32.85 -20.07
C THR A 31 -33.09 -33.62 -18.81
N GLN A 32 -33.08 -34.95 -18.94
CA GLN A 32 -32.73 -35.86 -17.86
C GLN A 32 -31.22 -35.91 -17.61
N THR A 33 -30.87 -35.98 -16.33
CA THR A 33 -29.53 -36.30 -15.81
C THR A 33 -29.30 -37.80 -15.85
N SER A 34 -28.13 -38.25 -16.32
CA SER A 34 -27.72 -39.67 -16.20
C SER A 34 -26.64 -39.83 -15.14
N SER A 35 -26.93 -40.63 -14.13
CA SER A 35 -26.04 -41.16 -13.10
C SER A 35 -25.54 -42.55 -13.51
N PHE A 36 -24.25 -42.84 -13.39
CA PHE A 36 -23.76 -44.23 -13.35
C PHE A 36 -22.63 -44.42 -12.34
N HIS A 37 -22.87 -45.37 -11.45
CA HIS A 37 -22.03 -45.82 -10.34
C HIS A 37 -21.02 -46.90 -10.77
N ARG A 38 -19.99 -47.09 -9.92
CA ARG A 38 -18.98 -48.18 -9.90
C ARG A 38 -19.64 -49.52 -9.47
N THR A 39 -19.24 -50.71 -9.91
CA THR A 39 -18.23 -51.57 -9.24
C THR A 39 -18.09 -52.98 -9.88
N ALA A 40 -16.87 -53.54 -9.73
CA ALA A 40 -16.41 -54.93 -9.51
C ALA A 40 -17.00 -56.18 -10.22
N THR A 41 -16.11 -56.97 -10.84
CA THR A 41 -16.15 -58.45 -10.76
C THR A 41 -14.72 -59.03 -10.69
N GLN A 42 -14.46 -59.81 -9.63
CA GLN A 42 -13.36 -60.76 -9.50
C GLN A 42 -13.89 -62.20 -9.71
N TYR A 43 -12.98 -63.11 -10.08
CA TYR A 43 -13.04 -64.59 -9.99
C TYR A 43 -13.69 -65.41 -11.12
N LYS A 44 -12.85 -65.98 -12.00
CA LYS A 44 -12.52 -67.43 -12.04
C LYS A 44 -11.49 -67.75 -13.14
N SER A 45 -10.42 -68.46 -12.78
CA SER A 45 -9.59 -69.29 -13.68
C SER A 45 -9.95 -70.76 -13.40
N PRO A 46 -9.92 -71.72 -14.36
CA PRO A 46 -8.64 -72.40 -14.64
C PRO A 46 -8.54 -73.17 -16.00
N LEU A 47 -7.31 -73.66 -16.26
CA LEU A 47 -6.92 -74.85 -17.06
C LEU A 47 -6.78 -74.79 -18.59
N VAL A 48 -5.49 -74.79 -18.93
CA VAL A 48 -4.80 -75.25 -20.15
C VAL A 48 -5.19 -76.68 -20.58
N LYS A 49 -5.36 -76.92 -21.90
CA LYS A 49 -4.60 -77.97 -22.63
C LYS A 49 -4.78 -77.95 -24.17
N LYS A 50 -3.59 -78.01 -24.80
CA LYS A 50 -3.16 -78.71 -26.04
C LYS A 50 -3.39 -78.10 -27.45
N LYS A 51 -2.23 -78.00 -28.13
CA LYS A 51 -1.90 -78.04 -29.58
C LYS A 51 -2.69 -79.17 -30.29
N SER A 52 -3.00 -79.14 -31.60
CA SER A 52 -2.12 -78.94 -32.77
C SER A 52 -2.96 -78.81 -34.07
N VAL A 53 -2.66 -77.85 -34.97
CA VAL A 53 -2.05 -78.02 -36.31
C VAL A 53 -3.02 -78.34 -37.47
N GLN A 54 -3.04 -77.37 -38.41
CA GLN A 54 -3.18 -77.45 -39.87
C GLN A 54 -4.54 -77.54 -40.59
N THR A 55 -4.49 -76.85 -41.74
CA THR A 55 -5.25 -76.97 -42.99
C THR A 55 -6.67 -76.43 -43.06
N GLY A 56 -6.83 -75.42 -43.92
CA GLY A 56 -7.87 -75.41 -44.95
C GLY A 56 -9.27 -74.93 -44.53
N SER A 57 -9.77 -73.97 -45.32
CA SER A 57 -11.17 -73.59 -45.47
C SER A 57 -11.80 -72.65 -44.42
N SER A 58 -12.33 -71.54 -44.96
CA SER A 58 -13.57 -70.85 -44.58
C SER A 58 -14.07 -70.96 -43.14
N GLY A 59 -14.01 -69.85 -42.40
CA GLY A 59 -14.78 -69.70 -41.16
C GLY A 59 -14.28 -68.52 -40.33
N GLY A 60 -15.14 -67.54 -40.09
CA GLY A 60 -14.79 -66.24 -39.51
C GLY A 60 -14.14 -66.31 -38.12
N ASN A 61 -13.01 -65.63 -37.97
CA ASN A 61 -12.41 -65.34 -36.67
C ASN A 61 -12.92 -63.99 -36.14
N THR A 62 -13.78 -64.07 -35.14
CA THR A 62 -14.22 -62.97 -34.26
C THR A 62 -13.02 -62.34 -33.56
N ARG A 63 -12.54 -61.21 -34.08
CA ARG A 63 -11.52 -60.39 -33.41
C ARG A 63 -12.10 -59.88 -32.09
N SER A 64 -11.51 -60.30 -30.96
CA SER A 64 -11.81 -59.69 -29.66
C SER A 64 -11.67 -58.18 -29.77
N ARG A 65 -12.73 -57.46 -29.38
CA ARG A 65 -12.88 -56.01 -29.48
C ARG A 65 -11.81 -55.33 -28.60
N GLN A 66 -10.60 -55.11 -29.13
CA GLN A 66 -9.62 -54.23 -28.50
C GLN A 66 -10.31 -52.87 -28.34
N SER A 67 -10.41 -52.37 -27.11
CA SER A 67 -10.95 -51.06 -26.83
C SER A 67 -10.24 -50.05 -27.72
N GLN A 68 -10.95 -49.45 -28.67
CA GLN A 68 -10.43 -48.35 -29.46
C GLN A 68 -10.31 -47.12 -28.56
N SER A 69 -9.32 -47.11 -27.67
CA SER A 69 -8.88 -45.88 -27.03
C SER A 69 -8.41 -44.97 -28.14
N ALA A 70 -9.01 -43.78 -28.25
CA ALA A 70 -8.67 -42.80 -29.27
C ALA A 70 -7.14 -42.64 -29.34
N ARG A 71 -6.54 -43.03 -30.47
CA ARG A 71 -5.11 -42.83 -30.71
C ARG A 71 -4.88 -41.32 -30.84
N LEU A 72 -4.61 -40.66 -29.72
CA LEU A 72 -4.18 -39.27 -29.70
C LEU A 72 -2.87 -39.21 -30.50
N LYS A 73 -2.93 -38.62 -31.70
CA LYS A 73 -1.72 -38.30 -32.47
C LYS A 73 -0.80 -37.52 -31.52
N LYS A 74 0.41 -38.02 -31.29
CA LYS A 74 1.48 -37.29 -30.58
C LYS A 74 1.85 -36.06 -31.42
N LYS A 75 1.02 -35.02 -31.39
CA LYS A 75 1.43 -33.69 -31.81
C LYS A 75 2.44 -33.23 -30.76
N THR A 76 3.65 -32.93 -31.19
CA THR A 76 4.64 -32.23 -30.38
C THR A 76 4.00 -30.90 -29.98
N ARG A 77 3.41 -30.86 -28.79
CA ARG A 77 2.79 -29.66 -28.26
C ARG A 77 3.92 -28.81 -27.73
N ASP A 78 4.19 -27.69 -28.40
CA ASP A 78 5.06 -26.65 -27.86
C ASP A 78 4.53 -26.26 -26.49
N ARG A 79 5.26 -26.65 -25.44
CA ARG A 79 4.92 -26.29 -24.08
C ARG A 79 5.37 -24.83 -23.90
N PRO A 80 4.47 -23.90 -23.57
CA PRO A 80 4.89 -22.53 -23.30
C PRO A 80 5.90 -22.55 -22.14
N LYS A 81 6.99 -21.79 -22.30
CA LYS A 81 8.02 -21.67 -21.26
C LYS A 81 7.36 -21.12 -20.00
N LEU A 82 7.69 -21.72 -18.86
CA LEU A 82 7.28 -21.19 -17.57
C LEU A 82 7.97 -19.84 -17.36
N PRO A 83 7.27 -18.83 -16.83
CA PRO A 83 7.89 -17.55 -16.51
C PRO A 83 8.95 -17.73 -15.42
N PRO A 84 10.10 -17.02 -15.49
CA PRO A 84 11.11 -17.01 -14.43
C PRO A 84 10.56 -16.69 -13.04
N VAL A 85 11.29 -17.15 -12.02
CA VAL A 85 10.97 -16.90 -10.60
C VAL A 85 10.90 -15.39 -10.37
N GLY A 86 9.81 -14.93 -9.77
CA GLY A 86 9.59 -13.52 -9.46
C GLY A 86 8.92 -12.71 -10.58
N GLU A 87 8.93 -13.15 -11.83
CA GLU A 87 8.35 -12.36 -12.95
C GLU A 87 6.86 -12.09 -12.74
N ARG A 88 6.09 -13.10 -12.34
CA ARG A 88 4.65 -12.94 -12.05
C ARG A 88 4.39 -11.91 -10.94
N ARG A 89 5.27 -11.86 -9.93
CA ARG A 89 5.16 -10.88 -8.82
C ARG A 89 5.53 -9.49 -9.31
N ALA A 90 6.58 -9.36 -10.11
CA ALA A 90 7.00 -8.11 -10.72
C ALA A 90 5.93 -7.55 -11.66
N GLN A 91 5.30 -8.38 -12.50
CA GLN A 91 4.19 -7.97 -13.37
C GLN A 91 3.00 -7.41 -12.58
N ARG A 92 2.61 -8.05 -11.45
CA ARG A 92 1.53 -7.55 -10.58
C ARG A 92 1.89 -6.28 -9.81
N ARG A 93 3.18 -6.06 -9.54
CA ARG A 93 3.72 -4.88 -8.84
C ARG A 93 4.18 -3.77 -9.78
N ARG A 94 4.15 -4.00 -11.09
CA ARG A 94 4.60 -3.03 -12.11
C ARG A 94 3.67 -1.83 -12.10
N ILE A 95 4.27 -0.64 -12.16
CA ILE A 95 3.56 0.64 -12.25
C ILE A 95 3.89 1.26 -13.59
N VAL A 96 2.86 1.76 -14.29
CA VAL A 96 2.98 2.44 -15.58
C VAL A 96 2.56 3.89 -15.37
N LEU A 97 3.52 4.81 -15.50
CA LEU A 97 3.35 6.23 -15.12
C LEU A 97 3.01 7.14 -16.31
N SER A 98 3.14 6.64 -17.53
CA SER A 98 2.88 7.39 -18.75
C SER A 98 2.19 6.54 -19.80
N ASN A 99 1.25 7.14 -20.51
CA ASN A 99 0.58 6.55 -21.66
C ASN A 99 0.73 7.46 -22.88
N THR A 100 1.42 6.98 -23.90
CA THR A 100 1.67 7.73 -25.14
C THR A 100 0.40 7.98 -25.93
N ASN A 101 -0.61 7.12 -25.78
CA ASN A 101 -1.89 7.21 -26.50
C ASN A 101 -2.86 8.20 -25.82
N ALA A 102 -2.56 8.64 -24.59
CA ALA A 102 -3.41 9.59 -23.88
C ALA A 102 -3.19 11.03 -24.41
N ILE A 103 -4.28 11.79 -24.47
CA ILE A 103 -4.27 13.17 -24.94
C ILE A 103 -3.54 14.05 -23.91
N PRO A 104 -2.54 14.86 -24.31
CA PRO A 104 -1.92 15.83 -23.44
C PRO A 104 -2.91 16.94 -23.08
N VAL A 105 -3.09 17.20 -21.78
CA VAL A 105 -3.90 18.34 -21.32
C VAL A 105 -3.12 19.64 -21.52
N SER A 106 -3.62 20.51 -22.39
CA SER A 106 -3.03 21.82 -22.67
C SER A 106 -3.09 22.75 -21.45
N GLY A 107 -2.02 23.49 -21.19
CA GLY A 107 -1.94 24.47 -20.10
C GLY A 107 -1.85 23.85 -18.70
N MET A 108 -1.44 22.59 -18.58
CA MET A 108 -1.15 21.98 -17.29
C MET A 108 0.18 22.47 -16.76
N GLU A 109 0.13 23.18 -15.63
CA GLU A 109 1.32 23.66 -14.94
C GLU A 109 2.05 22.52 -14.21
N THR A 110 3.36 22.68 -14.10
CA THR A 110 4.21 21.77 -13.34
C THR A 110 4.29 22.20 -11.89
N TRP A 111 4.21 21.24 -10.98
CA TRP A 111 4.38 21.50 -9.56
C TRP A 111 5.86 21.75 -9.24
N THR A 112 6.18 22.95 -8.75
CA THR A 112 7.54 23.43 -8.46
C THR A 112 7.61 23.93 -7.02
N LYS A 113 8.83 24.15 -6.50
CA LYS A 113 9.10 24.63 -5.13
C LYS A 113 8.38 25.94 -4.77
N GLU A 114 8.24 26.84 -5.73
CA GLU A 114 7.62 28.16 -5.54
C GLU A 114 6.10 28.05 -5.38
N ASN A 115 5.46 27.17 -6.16
CA ASN A 115 4.00 27.07 -6.24
C ASN A 115 3.40 26.10 -5.18
N VAL A 116 4.22 25.54 -4.28
CA VAL A 116 3.81 24.45 -3.39
C VAL A 116 2.71 24.83 -2.41
N ALA A 117 2.77 26.04 -1.84
CA ALA A 117 1.89 26.46 -0.74
C ALA A 117 0.79 27.46 -1.16
N GLU A 118 0.65 27.73 -2.46
CA GLU A 118 -0.33 28.71 -2.93
C GLU A 118 -1.76 28.15 -2.93
N GLU A 119 -2.67 28.85 -2.26
CA GLU A 119 -4.10 28.49 -2.21
C GLU A 119 -4.82 28.61 -3.56
N LYS A 120 -4.23 29.36 -4.50
CA LYS A 120 -4.80 29.58 -5.84
C LYS A 120 -4.99 28.28 -6.61
N TYR A 121 -4.09 27.32 -6.40
CA TYR A 121 -4.12 26.02 -7.07
C TYR A 121 -5.06 25.01 -6.42
N ILE A 122 -5.74 25.34 -5.31
CA ILE A 122 -6.70 24.43 -4.67
C ILE A 122 -7.81 24.04 -5.66
N GLY A 123 -7.91 22.75 -5.91
CA GLY A 123 -8.83 22.13 -6.86
C GLY A 123 -8.31 22.01 -8.28
N GLN A 124 -7.05 22.35 -8.55
CA GLN A 124 -6.41 22.21 -9.86
C GLN A 124 -5.48 20.99 -9.90
N MET A 125 -5.32 20.42 -11.09
CA MET A 125 -4.41 19.30 -11.36
C MET A 125 -3.05 19.82 -11.82
N MET A 126 -1.99 19.45 -11.11
CA MET A 126 -0.62 19.87 -11.40
C MET A 126 0.23 18.66 -11.82
N ALA A 127 1.07 18.82 -12.83
CA ALA A 127 1.98 17.77 -13.30
C ALA A 127 3.19 17.62 -12.38
N LEU A 128 3.65 16.39 -12.18
CA LEU A 128 4.93 16.11 -11.53
C LEU A 128 6.10 16.32 -12.52
N ASN A 129 7.21 16.86 -12.01
CA ASN A 129 8.45 16.97 -12.78
C ASN A 129 9.11 15.60 -13.02
N GLY A 130 9.90 15.45 -14.08
CA GLY A 130 10.55 14.19 -14.46
C GLY A 130 11.60 13.70 -13.47
N GLU A 131 12.49 14.56 -12.99
CA GLU A 131 13.53 14.19 -12.01
C GLU A 131 12.91 13.72 -10.69
N LEU A 132 11.90 14.47 -10.23
CA LEU A 132 11.10 14.13 -9.06
C LEU A 132 10.40 12.78 -9.22
N LEU A 133 9.94 12.47 -10.44
CA LEU A 133 9.24 11.23 -10.75
C LEU A 133 10.14 10.00 -10.51
N ASP A 134 11.41 10.09 -10.89
CA ASP A 134 12.38 9.02 -10.67
C ASP A 134 12.66 8.83 -9.17
N GLN A 135 12.85 9.92 -8.40
CA GLN A 135 12.99 9.84 -6.94
C GLN A 135 11.76 9.21 -6.25
N LEU A 136 10.55 9.58 -6.68
CA LEU A 136 9.30 8.99 -6.18
C LEU A 136 9.16 7.51 -6.59
N ARG A 137 9.66 7.13 -7.76
CA ARG A 137 9.68 5.74 -8.22
C ARG A 137 10.63 4.90 -7.38
N ASP A 138 11.83 5.40 -7.12
CA ASP A 138 12.88 4.69 -6.38
C ASP A 138 12.52 4.53 -4.90
N SER A 139 11.86 5.54 -4.33
CA SER A 139 11.27 5.46 -2.98
C SER A 139 9.98 4.63 -2.91
N ARG A 140 9.49 4.09 -4.03
CA ARG A 140 8.23 3.32 -4.15
C ARG A 140 6.99 4.05 -3.63
N ALA A 141 6.89 5.35 -3.88
CA ALA A 141 5.73 6.16 -3.47
C ALA A 141 4.45 5.79 -4.26
N PHE A 142 4.60 5.42 -5.53
CA PHE A 142 3.49 5.02 -6.38
C PHE A 142 2.94 3.64 -6.00
N LYS A 143 1.62 3.47 -6.12
CA LYS A 143 0.93 2.19 -5.88
C LYS A 143 0.26 1.67 -7.15
N THR A 144 0.17 0.35 -7.27
CA THR A 144 -0.46 -0.32 -8.43
C THR A 144 -1.96 -0.09 -8.52
N THR A 145 -2.61 0.22 -7.41
CA THR A 145 -4.04 0.53 -7.35
C THR A 145 -4.38 1.93 -7.89
N GLN A 146 -3.37 2.77 -8.12
CA GLN A 146 -3.52 4.12 -8.66
C GLN A 146 -3.45 4.07 -10.19
N ASN A 147 -4.38 4.74 -10.86
CA ASN A 147 -4.55 4.63 -12.32
C ASN A 147 -3.69 5.65 -13.11
N TRP A 148 -2.37 5.65 -12.89
CA TRP A 148 -1.45 6.57 -13.59
C TRP A 148 -1.39 6.32 -15.10
N SER A 149 -1.60 5.07 -15.52
CA SER A 149 -1.56 4.64 -16.93
C SER A 149 -2.67 5.23 -17.81
N LEU A 150 -3.64 5.94 -17.23
CA LEU A 150 -4.69 6.58 -18.00
C LEU A 150 -4.23 7.88 -18.66
N PHE A 151 -3.17 8.51 -18.12
CA PHE A 151 -2.75 9.85 -18.51
C PHE A 151 -1.38 9.84 -19.17
N ARG A 152 -1.09 10.90 -19.93
CA ARG A 152 0.20 11.05 -20.62
C ARG A 152 1.33 11.35 -19.64
N ARG A 153 1.07 12.22 -18.65
CA ARG A 153 1.98 12.60 -17.59
C ARG A 153 1.32 12.38 -16.23
N PRO A 154 2.07 11.97 -15.20
CA PRO A 154 1.53 11.84 -13.86
C PRO A 154 1.22 13.23 -13.29
N ALA A 155 -0.02 13.41 -12.86
CA ALA A 155 -0.52 14.66 -12.28
C ALA A 155 -1.29 14.38 -10.99
N VAL A 156 -1.25 15.34 -10.07
CA VAL A 156 -1.87 15.25 -8.74
C VAL A 156 -2.82 16.43 -8.52
N LEU A 157 -3.89 16.19 -7.77
CA LEU A 157 -4.86 17.23 -7.41
C LEU A 157 -4.36 17.97 -6.16
N ILE A 158 -4.22 19.29 -6.23
CA ILE A 158 -3.91 20.09 -5.05
C ILE A 158 -5.18 20.26 -4.22
N ARG A 159 -5.18 19.70 -3.01
CA ARG A 159 -6.31 19.77 -2.07
C ARG A 159 -6.02 20.79 -0.97
N GLU A 160 -7.07 21.16 -0.24
CA GLU A 160 -6.91 21.95 0.99
C GLU A 160 -5.95 21.29 1.98
N GLU A 161 -6.01 19.97 2.16
CA GLU A 161 -5.12 19.26 3.08
C GLU A 161 -3.67 19.25 2.59
N THR A 162 -3.44 19.23 1.27
CA THR A 162 -2.10 19.33 0.68
C THR A 162 -1.46 20.67 1.01
N VAL A 163 -2.21 21.76 0.88
CA VAL A 163 -1.73 23.13 1.20
C VAL A 163 -1.46 23.29 2.70
N ARG A 164 -2.26 22.67 3.58
CA ARG A 164 -1.98 22.66 5.03
C ARG A 164 -0.64 22.01 5.34
N ILE A 165 -0.36 20.83 4.77
CA ILE A 165 0.94 20.16 4.95
C ILE A 165 2.08 20.99 4.36
N ALA A 166 1.86 21.66 3.22
CA ALA A 166 2.84 22.55 2.65
C ALA A 166 3.23 23.69 3.62
N ARG A 167 2.26 24.26 4.33
CA ARG A 167 2.48 25.27 5.38
C ARG A 167 3.24 24.70 6.55
N ASP A 168 2.82 23.55 7.07
CA ASP A 168 3.51 22.87 8.17
C ASP A 168 4.98 22.60 7.82
N MET A 169 5.27 22.26 6.56
CA MET A 169 6.63 22.07 6.05
C MET A 169 7.42 23.37 5.87
N ILE A 170 6.77 24.51 5.64
CA ILE A 170 7.43 25.83 5.61
C ILE A 170 7.74 26.25 7.05
N ASP A 171 6.80 26.06 7.98
CA ASP A 171 6.97 26.39 9.39
C ASP A 171 8.11 25.60 10.05
N VAL A 172 8.39 24.37 9.59
CA VAL A 172 9.55 23.58 10.04
C VAL A 172 10.88 24.12 9.50
N GLU A 173 10.89 24.75 8.33
CA GLU A 173 12.11 25.35 7.76
C GLU A 173 12.40 26.74 8.34
N ASP A 174 11.36 27.58 8.46
CA ASP A 174 11.47 28.96 8.93
C ASP A 174 11.46 29.05 10.46
N GLY A 175 10.82 28.09 11.12
CA GLY A 175 10.79 27.97 12.56
C GLY A 175 12.19 27.64 13.09
N GLY A 176 12.87 28.64 13.65
CA GLY A 176 14.18 28.44 14.31
C GLY A 176 14.16 27.39 15.42
N ASP A 177 12.97 27.10 15.97
CA ASP A 177 12.72 25.92 16.79
C ASP A 177 12.65 24.68 15.89
N LYS A 178 13.67 23.82 15.94
CA LYS A 178 13.82 22.57 15.20
C LYS A 178 12.72 21.53 15.54
N LYS A 179 11.48 21.84 15.19
CA LYS A 179 10.27 21.11 15.58
C LYS A 179 10.06 19.88 14.70
N LEU A 180 9.60 18.80 15.32
CA LEU A 180 9.16 17.58 14.64
C LEU A 180 7.64 17.60 14.52
N VAL A 181 7.12 17.83 13.33
CA VAL A 181 5.68 17.81 13.07
C VAL A 181 5.24 16.37 12.83
N LYS A 182 4.16 15.93 13.48
CA LYS A 182 3.70 14.54 13.44
C LYS A 182 2.28 14.49 12.91
N HIS A 183 2.06 13.82 11.79
CA HIS A 183 0.75 13.62 11.18
C HIS A 183 0.36 12.15 11.14
N LEU A 184 -0.86 11.87 11.58
CA LEU A 184 -1.53 10.59 11.36
C LEU A 184 -2.73 10.80 10.44
N VAL A 185 -2.63 10.31 9.21
CA VAL A 185 -3.68 10.41 8.21
C VAL A 185 -4.64 9.23 8.33
N THR A 186 -5.91 9.53 8.54
CA THR A 186 -6.98 8.54 8.52
C THR A 186 -8.09 8.95 7.55
N GLY A 187 -9.10 8.10 7.37
CA GLY A 187 -10.22 8.38 6.48
C GLY A 187 -10.71 7.14 5.75
N GLU A 188 -11.72 7.32 4.91
CA GLU A 188 -12.42 6.24 4.24
C GLU A 188 -11.56 5.54 3.15
N ARG A 189 -12.06 4.41 2.66
CA ARG A 189 -11.42 3.69 1.56
C ARG A 189 -11.35 4.59 0.32
N ALA A 190 -10.18 4.62 -0.32
CA ALA A 190 -9.93 5.38 -1.55
C ALA A 190 -10.14 6.91 -1.44
N SER A 191 -10.05 7.48 -0.23
CA SER A 191 -10.11 8.93 0.01
C SER A 191 -8.87 9.72 -0.44
N GLY A 192 -7.75 9.04 -0.75
CA GLY A 192 -6.51 9.67 -1.20
C GLY A 192 -5.34 9.64 -0.21
N LYS A 193 -5.43 8.89 0.90
CA LYS A 193 -4.38 8.79 1.94
C LYS A 193 -2.97 8.56 1.39
N SER A 194 -2.78 7.53 0.57
CA SER A 194 -1.48 7.23 -0.04
C SER A 194 -1.00 8.29 -1.04
N LEU A 195 -1.93 8.99 -1.71
CA LEU A 195 -1.56 10.10 -2.61
C LEU A 195 -1.12 11.33 -1.83
N LEU A 196 -1.70 11.56 -0.64
CA LEU A 196 -1.26 12.64 0.23
C LEU A 196 0.18 12.40 0.71
N ILE A 197 0.53 11.16 1.10
CA ILE A 197 1.93 10.78 1.39
C ILE A 197 2.83 11.12 0.19
N LEU A 198 2.43 10.72 -1.02
CA LEU A 198 3.20 10.95 -2.23
C LEU A 198 3.40 12.46 -2.49
N GLN A 199 2.36 13.26 -2.29
CA GLN A 199 2.43 14.72 -2.37
C GLN A 199 3.41 15.28 -1.33
N THR A 200 3.32 14.81 -0.09
CA THR A 200 4.25 15.20 0.98
C THR A 200 5.70 14.87 0.66
N MET A 201 5.96 13.66 0.13
CA MET A 201 7.28 13.27 -0.34
C MET A 201 7.76 14.16 -1.49
N SER A 202 6.86 14.52 -2.39
CA SER A 202 7.18 15.40 -3.53
C SER A 202 7.67 16.77 -3.04
N MET A 203 6.95 17.37 -2.08
CA MET A 203 7.33 18.64 -1.46
C MET A 203 8.68 18.54 -0.74
N ALA A 204 8.92 17.42 -0.04
CA ALA A 204 10.17 17.19 0.69
C ALA A 204 11.37 17.07 -0.25
N TYR A 205 11.25 16.35 -1.37
CA TYR A 205 12.31 16.28 -2.37
C TYR A 205 12.59 17.64 -3.02
N MET A 206 11.56 18.40 -3.36
CA MET A 206 11.71 19.75 -3.92
C MET A 206 12.44 20.71 -2.96
N LYS A 207 12.24 20.52 -1.65
CA LYS A 207 12.90 21.30 -0.58
C LYS A 207 14.28 20.77 -0.20
N GLY A 208 14.70 19.61 -0.70
CA GLY A 208 15.99 19.00 -0.36
C GLY A 208 16.02 18.31 1.01
N TRP A 209 14.87 17.82 1.49
CA TRP A 209 14.77 17.04 2.73
C TRP A 209 15.21 15.59 2.50
N LEU A 210 15.69 14.94 3.57
CA LEU A 210 15.96 13.51 3.55
C LEU A 210 14.66 12.73 3.69
N VAL A 211 14.26 11.98 2.66
CA VAL A 211 13.00 11.22 2.67
C VAL A 211 13.26 9.74 2.94
N LEU A 212 12.64 9.22 4.00
CA LEU A 212 12.66 7.82 4.40
C LEU A 212 11.23 7.25 4.28
N ASN A 213 11.00 6.40 3.27
CA ASN A 213 9.66 5.87 2.98
C ASN A 213 9.51 4.38 3.28
N ILE A 214 8.39 4.04 3.91
CA ILE A 214 7.86 2.68 4.07
C ILE A 214 6.53 2.58 3.31
N PRO A 215 6.53 2.01 2.10
CA PRO A 215 5.36 2.00 1.23
C PRO A 215 4.24 1.06 1.70
N GLU A 216 4.60 0.01 2.43
CA GLU A 216 3.67 -1.02 2.93
C GLU A 216 4.11 -1.51 4.33
N ALA A 217 3.47 -1.00 5.38
CA ALA A 217 3.72 -1.41 6.76
C ALA A 217 3.41 -2.90 7.02
N GLN A 218 2.50 -3.51 6.24
CA GLN A 218 2.14 -4.94 6.34
C GLN A 218 3.32 -5.90 6.12
N GLU A 219 4.36 -5.51 5.37
CA GLU A 219 5.53 -6.38 5.11
C GLU A 219 6.27 -6.73 6.42
N PHE A 220 6.20 -5.85 7.43
CA PHE A 220 6.81 -6.04 8.76
C PHE A 220 6.07 -7.04 9.65
N VAL A 221 4.86 -7.45 9.28
CA VAL A 221 3.93 -8.17 10.15
C VAL A 221 3.54 -9.53 9.57
N ASN A 222 3.58 -9.66 8.24
CA ASN A 222 3.04 -10.80 7.49
C ASN A 222 3.89 -12.10 7.51
N ASN A 223 4.91 -12.23 8.37
CA ASN A 223 5.79 -13.41 8.42
C ASN A 223 6.34 -13.85 7.05
N THR A 224 6.82 -12.88 6.27
CA THR A 224 7.40 -13.13 4.93
C THR A 224 8.90 -12.90 4.87
N SER A 225 9.47 -12.24 5.87
CA SER A 225 10.90 -11.89 5.93
C SER A 225 11.58 -12.54 7.13
N SER A 226 12.88 -12.79 7.06
CA SER A 226 13.63 -13.31 8.21
C SER A 226 13.61 -12.34 9.39
N TYR A 227 13.62 -12.87 10.60
CA TYR A 227 13.73 -12.10 11.84
C TYR A 227 14.68 -12.82 12.80
N THR A 228 15.34 -12.06 13.67
CA THR A 228 16.27 -12.60 14.66
C THR A 228 16.01 -11.98 16.02
N PRO A 229 16.08 -12.75 17.13
CA PRO A 229 16.01 -12.18 18.46
C PRO A 229 17.17 -11.21 18.68
N PHE A 230 16.86 -10.04 19.22
CA PHE A 230 17.82 -9.02 19.57
C PHE A 230 17.66 -8.71 21.06
N ARG A 231 18.73 -8.89 21.83
CA ARG A 231 18.75 -8.56 23.25
C ARG A 231 19.30 -7.15 23.40
N LEU A 232 18.48 -6.23 23.85
CA LEU A 232 18.94 -4.92 24.30
C LEU A 232 19.48 -5.10 25.73
N ALA A 233 20.64 -4.52 26.04
CA ALA A 233 21.28 -4.70 27.34
C ALA A 233 20.46 -4.14 28.53
N GLU A 234 19.50 -3.26 28.27
CA GLU A 234 18.78 -2.50 29.30
C GLU A 234 17.31 -2.91 29.49
N ASP A 235 16.68 -3.63 28.55
CA ASP A 235 15.27 -4.05 28.62
C ASP A 235 15.17 -5.57 28.86
N SER A 236 14.41 -5.99 29.87
CA SER A 236 14.08 -7.41 30.11
C SER A 236 13.16 -8.02 29.02
N SER A 237 12.58 -7.18 28.16
CA SER A 237 11.68 -7.60 27.09
C SER A 237 12.42 -8.05 25.84
N GLN A 238 12.09 -9.25 25.33
CA GLN A 238 12.67 -9.77 24.09
C GLN A 238 12.24 -8.94 22.87
N ILE A 239 13.21 -8.30 22.20
CA ILE A 239 13.04 -7.55 20.96
C ILE A 239 13.46 -8.43 19.78
N TYR A 240 12.97 -8.11 18.58
CA TYR A 240 13.34 -8.79 17.34
C TYR A 240 13.79 -7.80 16.28
N ASN A 241 14.82 -8.17 15.52
CA ASN A 241 15.30 -7.41 14.37
C ASN A 241 14.87 -8.08 13.07
N GLN A 242 14.61 -7.27 12.04
CA GLN A 242 14.20 -7.72 10.71
C GLN A 242 15.22 -7.24 9.65
N PRO A 243 16.35 -7.96 9.49
CA PRO A 243 17.50 -7.47 8.70
C PRO A 243 17.17 -7.21 7.23
N HIS A 244 16.38 -8.08 6.59
CA HIS A 244 16.01 -7.91 5.18
C HIS A 244 15.10 -6.70 4.95
N LEU A 245 14.18 -6.40 5.88
CA LEU A 245 13.31 -5.24 5.76
C LEU A 245 14.07 -3.93 6.04
N THR A 246 15.03 -3.95 6.98
CA THR A 246 15.93 -2.82 7.21
C THR A 246 16.82 -2.56 5.99
N GLN A 247 17.32 -3.61 5.34
CA GLN A 247 18.10 -3.49 4.10
C GLN A 247 17.27 -2.84 2.99
N LEU A 248 16.03 -3.31 2.78
CA LEU A 248 15.13 -2.73 1.78
C LEU A 248 14.80 -1.26 2.07
N LEU A 249 14.72 -0.87 3.34
CA LEU A 249 14.54 0.53 3.70
C LEU A 249 15.77 1.37 3.33
N LEU A 250 16.97 0.90 3.65
CA LEU A 250 18.23 1.58 3.30
C LEU A 250 18.44 1.65 1.79
N GLN A 251 18.18 0.57 1.05
CA GLN A 251 18.26 0.55 -0.42
C GLN A 251 17.39 1.64 -1.06
N ARG A 252 16.15 1.81 -0.58
CA ARG A 252 15.26 2.87 -1.06
C ARG A 252 15.78 4.25 -0.69
N ALA A 253 16.22 4.43 0.55
CA ALA A 253 16.75 5.71 1.03
C ALA A 253 17.98 6.16 0.24
N VAL A 254 18.89 5.23 -0.09
CA VAL A 254 20.08 5.51 -0.90
C VAL A 254 19.70 5.87 -2.33
N ALA A 255 18.82 5.10 -2.96
CA ALA A 255 18.41 5.34 -4.34
C ALA A 255 17.65 6.68 -4.51
N SER A 256 16.74 7.02 -3.59
CA SER A 256 15.94 8.24 -3.72
C SER A 256 16.66 9.52 -3.29
N ASN A 257 17.66 9.44 -2.40
CA ASN A 257 18.35 10.60 -1.83
C ASN A 257 19.84 10.65 -2.20
N GLU A 258 20.24 10.04 -3.31
CA GLU A 258 21.65 9.89 -3.71
C GLU A 258 22.44 11.21 -3.69
N THR A 259 21.87 12.25 -4.28
CA THR A 259 22.50 13.58 -4.40
C THR A 259 22.72 14.24 -3.04
N LEU A 260 21.72 14.16 -2.15
CA LEU A 260 21.79 14.71 -0.80
C LEU A 260 22.78 13.94 0.08
N LEU A 261 22.71 12.60 0.08
CA LEU A 261 23.52 11.77 0.98
C LEU A 261 25.02 11.84 0.68
N ARG A 262 25.42 12.01 -0.59
CA ARG A 262 26.83 12.19 -0.98
C ARG A 262 27.43 13.49 -0.48
N GLY A 263 26.63 14.53 -0.29
CA GLY A 263 27.08 15.82 0.24
C GLY A 263 27.32 15.82 1.75
N LEU A 264 26.78 14.82 2.47
CA LEU A 264 26.75 14.82 3.94
C LEU A 264 27.87 13.96 4.53
N LYS A 265 28.77 14.61 5.26
CA LYS A 265 29.86 13.95 6.02
C LYS A 265 29.37 13.40 7.35
N LEU A 266 30.00 12.31 7.81
CA LEU A 266 29.72 11.69 9.11
C LEU A 266 30.12 12.60 10.28
N ASN A 267 29.32 12.58 11.35
CA ASN A 267 29.59 13.35 12.57
C ASN A 267 30.15 12.47 13.70
N HIS A 268 29.68 11.23 13.81
CA HIS A 268 30.00 10.34 14.90
C HIS A 268 30.87 9.18 14.43
N THR A 269 31.60 8.62 15.38
CA THR A 269 32.31 7.36 15.18
C THR A 269 31.32 6.20 15.34
N HIS A 270 31.36 5.25 14.40
CA HIS A 270 30.51 4.08 14.40
C HIS A 270 31.27 2.85 14.86
N SER A 271 30.59 1.97 15.60
CA SER A 271 31.20 0.73 16.09
C SER A 271 31.46 -0.25 14.95
N LYS A 272 32.52 -1.06 15.10
CA LYS A 272 32.77 -2.22 14.23
C LYS A 272 31.58 -3.18 14.40
N PRO A 273 30.91 -3.64 13.32
CA PRO A 273 31.51 -4.14 12.07
C PRO A 273 31.51 -3.17 10.86
N LEU A 274 31.04 -1.93 11.01
CA LEU A 274 31.00 -0.98 9.88
C LEU A 274 32.40 -0.47 9.54
N THR A 275 33.02 -1.01 8.49
CA THR A 275 34.33 -0.57 7.99
C THR A 275 34.16 0.65 7.08
N LEU A 276 34.22 1.84 7.67
CA LEU A 276 34.11 3.11 6.96
C LEU A 276 35.46 3.84 6.96
N GLY A 277 35.81 4.48 5.83
CA GLY A 277 36.99 5.32 5.73
C GLY A 277 36.81 6.67 6.44
N ASN A 278 37.91 7.34 6.79
CA ASN A 278 37.89 8.61 7.53
C ASN A 278 37.19 9.77 6.79
N LYS A 279 37.00 9.66 5.47
CA LYS A 279 36.27 10.64 4.63
C LYS A 279 34.92 10.12 4.14
N ALA A 280 34.38 9.08 4.77
CA ALA A 280 33.11 8.50 4.37
C ALA A 280 31.94 9.48 4.54
N THR A 281 30.94 9.30 3.69
CA THR A 281 29.70 10.07 3.67
C THR A 281 28.54 9.26 4.26
N LEU A 282 27.40 9.91 4.53
CA LEU A 282 26.18 9.20 4.92
C LEU A 282 25.70 8.24 3.81
N TYR A 283 26.00 8.55 2.55
CA TYR A 283 25.76 7.65 1.43
C TYR A 283 26.51 6.32 1.60
N ASP A 284 27.80 6.37 1.91
CA ASP A 284 28.63 5.16 2.06
C ASP A 284 28.13 4.29 3.22
N LEU A 285 27.74 4.92 4.33
CA LEU A 285 27.17 4.24 5.49
C LEU A 285 25.85 3.53 5.17
N ALA A 286 24.93 4.23 4.49
CA ALA A 286 23.64 3.66 4.11
C ALA A 286 23.82 2.58 3.02
N GLN A 287 24.77 2.75 2.11
CA GLN A 287 25.08 1.81 1.03
C GLN A 287 25.64 0.49 1.56
N LEU A 288 26.49 0.50 2.60
CA LEU A 288 26.96 -0.74 3.25
C LEU A 288 25.78 -1.57 3.79
N GLY A 289 24.84 -0.91 4.48
CA GLY A 289 23.64 -1.58 4.99
C GLY A 289 22.64 -1.97 3.89
N ALA A 290 22.67 -1.31 2.74
CA ALA A 290 21.87 -1.65 1.57
C ALA A 290 22.41 -2.89 0.83
N GLN A 291 23.73 -3.10 0.82
CA GLN A 291 24.39 -4.25 0.21
C GLN A 291 24.25 -5.51 1.08
N ASP A 292 24.53 -5.39 2.39
CA ASP A 292 24.57 -6.52 3.31
C ASP A 292 23.44 -6.50 4.34
N PHE A 293 22.56 -7.50 4.30
CA PHE A 293 21.43 -7.60 5.23
C PHE A 293 21.84 -7.80 6.69
N HIS A 294 22.98 -8.46 6.95
CA HIS A 294 23.50 -8.65 8.31
C HIS A 294 23.91 -7.32 8.96
N LEU A 295 24.49 -6.41 8.17
CA LEU A 295 24.93 -5.09 8.61
C LEU A 295 23.81 -4.05 8.58
N ALA A 296 22.70 -4.33 7.88
CA ALA A 296 21.61 -3.39 7.68
C ALA A 296 21.04 -2.82 8.98
N HIS A 297 20.88 -3.63 10.02
CA HIS A 297 20.35 -3.15 11.29
C HIS A 297 21.33 -2.19 12.00
N THR A 298 22.62 -2.54 12.04
CA THR A 298 23.65 -1.68 12.65
C THR A 298 23.88 -0.40 11.85
N ALA A 299 23.83 -0.49 10.51
CA ALA A 299 23.90 0.67 9.62
C ALA A 299 22.69 1.60 9.82
N TRP A 300 21.49 1.04 9.97
CA TRP A 300 20.29 1.83 10.29
C TRP A 300 20.40 2.54 11.64
N GLN A 301 20.87 1.84 12.69
CA GLN A 301 21.08 2.46 14.00
C GLN A 301 22.10 3.60 13.93
N ALA A 302 23.19 3.41 13.19
CA ALA A 302 24.20 4.43 12.96
C ALA A 302 23.64 5.62 12.15
N LEU A 303 22.88 5.37 11.08
CA LEU A 303 22.21 6.41 10.30
C LEU A 303 21.22 7.19 11.16
N TYR A 304 20.41 6.51 11.97
CA TYR A 304 19.47 7.17 12.85
C TYR A 304 20.19 8.01 13.91
N LYS A 305 21.29 7.50 14.47
CA LYS A 305 22.15 8.25 15.40
C LYS A 305 22.68 9.54 14.76
N GLU A 306 23.16 9.47 13.52
CA GLU A 306 23.62 10.64 12.75
C GLU A 306 22.53 11.69 12.47
N LEU A 307 21.26 11.31 12.53
CA LEU A 307 20.11 12.20 12.31
C LEU A 307 19.52 12.74 13.63
N SER A 308 19.76 12.05 14.75
CA SER A 308 19.22 12.39 16.07
C SER A 308 20.23 13.04 17.02
N ASP A 309 21.52 12.68 16.94
CA ASP A 309 22.54 13.20 17.84
C ASP A 309 23.21 14.45 17.27
N PRO A 310 23.36 15.54 18.04
CA PRO A 310 23.96 16.77 17.55
C PRO A 310 25.42 16.53 17.14
N GLY A 311 25.81 17.11 16.01
CA GLY A 311 27.16 16.97 15.48
C GLY A 311 27.64 18.20 14.72
N VAL A 312 28.90 18.15 14.27
CA VAL A 312 29.62 19.30 13.69
C VAL A 312 29.09 19.65 12.29
N ASN A 313 28.80 18.66 11.45
CA ASN A 313 28.29 18.90 10.10
C ASN A 313 26.78 19.08 10.11
N PHE A 314 26.31 19.96 9.23
CA PHE A 314 24.89 20.23 8.99
C PHE A 314 24.10 18.95 8.61
N ARG A 315 22.82 18.93 8.97
CA ARG A 315 21.87 17.86 8.64
C ARG A 315 20.60 18.45 8.02
N PRO A 316 20.07 17.90 6.93
CA PRO A 316 18.78 18.36 6.41
C PRO A 316 17.63 17.89 7.33
N PRO A 317 16.46 18.55 7.28
CA PRO A 317 15.25 18.02 7.89
C PRO A 317 14.88 16.65 7.29
N VAL A 318 14.23 15.81 8.09
CA VAL A 318 13.91 14.42 7.72
C VAL A 318 12.40 14.25 7.58
N LEU A 319 11.96 13.72 6.43
CA LEU A 319 10.60 13.20 6.25
C LEU A 319 10.61 11.69 6.45
N LEU A 320 9.90 11.22 7.47
CA LEU A 320 9.63 9.80 7.66
C LEU A 320 8.17 9.49 7.26
N ALA A 321 7.99 8.77 6.16
CA ALA A 321 6.69 8.39 5.64
C ALA A 321 6.42 6.89 5.82
N ALA A 322 5.23 6.53 6.29
CA ALA A 322 4.80 5.13 6.35
C ALA A 322 3.31 4.98 6.02
N ASP A 323 2.99 4.01 5.17
CA ASP A 323 1.61 3.74 4.76
C ASP A 323 1.11 2.37 5.28
N GLY A 324 -0.13 2.35 5.77
CA GLY A 324 -0.82 1.17 6.29
C GLY A 324 -0.46 0.83 7.73
N VAL A 325 -0.19 1.85 8.55
CA VAL A 325 0.30 1.71 9.93
C VAL A 325 -0.66 0.93 10.85
N ASP A 326 -1.92 0.76 10.46
CA ASP A 326 -2.88 -0.14 11.12
C ASP A 326 -2.30 -1.53 11.41
N HIS A 327 -1.47 -2.05 10.49
CA HIS A 327 -0.84 -3.37 10.67
C HIS A 327 0.16 -3.41 11.83
N TRP A 328 0.76 -2.28 12.21
CA TRP A 328 1.68 -2.21 13.33
C TRP A 328 0.97 -2.14 14.68
N MET A 329 -0.33 -1.85 14.69
CA MET A 329 -1.14 -1.63 15.88
C MET A 329 -1.81 -2.93 16.35
N GLY A 330 -1.05 -4.03 16.38
CA GLY A 330 -1.55 -5.32 16.81
C GLY A 330 -0.53 -6.46 16.75
N PRO A 331 -0.99 -7.71 16.98
CA PRO A 331 -0.15 -8.89 16.91
C PRO A 331 0.30 -9.19 15.47
N SER A 332 1.53 -9.66 15.31
CA SER A 332 2.06 -10.10 14.02
C SER A 332 1.87 -11.59 13.78
N LEU A 333 2.15 -12.05 12.55
CA LEU A 333 2.12 -13.47 12.18
C LEU A 333 3.43 -14.20 12.54
N TYR A 334 4.42 -13.50 13.08
CA TYR A 334 5.68 -14.08 13.54
C TYR A 334 5.51 -14.77 14.89
N ARG A 335 6.36 -15.77 15.17
CA ARG A 335 6.31 -16.56 16.41
C ARG A 335 7.62 -16.48 17.17
N ASN A 336 7.54 -16.48 18.50
CA ASN A 336 8.72 -16.62 19.35
C ASN A 336 9.09 -18.12 19.51
N ALA A 337 10.15 -18.40 20.27
CA ALA A 337 10.59 -19.76 20.58
C ALA A 337 9.50 -20.60 21.30
N GLU A 338 8.64 -19.95 22.08
CA GLU A 338 7.49 -20.58 22.76
C GLU A 338 6.26 -20.72 21.84
N HIS A 339 6.40 -20.47 20.54
CA HIS A 339 5.33 -20.54 19.56
C HIS A 339 4.14 -19.57 19.80
N LYS A 340 4.35 -18.53 20.60
CA LYS A 340 3.42 -17.41 20.80
C LYS A 340 3.63 -16.35 19.71
N LEU A 341 2.55 -15.69 19.32
CA LEU A 341 2.61 -14.60 18.35
C LEU A 341 3.41 -13.42 18.93
N ILE A 342 4.33 -12.91 18.14
CA ILE A 342 5.10 -11.70 18.47
C ILE A 342 4.23 -10.50 18.12
N HIS A 343 4.14 -9.52 19.00
CA HIS A 343 3.41 -8.29 18.73
C HIS A 343 4.27 -7.31 17.90
N ALA A 344 3.68 -6.54 16.98
CA ALA A 344 4.45 -5.72 16.04
C ALA A 344 5.39 -4.70 16.72
N HIS A 345 4.99 -4.08 17.84
CA HIS A 345 5.85 -3.22 18.67
C HIS A 345 7.07 -3.91 19.32
N GLN A 346 7.23 -5.23 19.22
CA GLN A 346 8.46 -5.93 19.62
C GLN A 346 9.53 -5.95 18.52
N PHE A 347 9.20 -5.56 17.28
CA PHE A 347 10.22 -5.37 16.25
C PHE A 347 10.93 -4.05 16.48
N SER A 348 12.26 -4.05 16.50
CA SER A 348 13.09 -2.88 16.82
C SER A 348 12.77 -1.66 15.95
N LEU A 349 12.70 -1.86 14.63
CA LEU A 349 12.39 -0.81 13.67
C LEU A 349 10.96 -0.29 13.89
N VAL A 350 9.95 -1.17 13.95
CA VAL A 350 8.55 -0.75 14.17
C VAL A 350 8.41 0.00 15.50
N ARG A 351 9.02 -0.52 16.58
CA ARG A 351 9.03 0.12 17.90
C ARG A 351 9.61 1.52 17.83
N GLN A 352 10.72 1.71 17.11
CA GLN A 352 11.37 3.00 16.95
C GLN A 352 10.47 4.00 16.21
N LEU A 353 9.85 3.58 15.10
CA LEU A 353 8.98 4.46 14.29
C LEU A 353 7.69 4.83 15.02
N VAL A 354 7.05 3.86 15.70
CA VAL A 354 5.85 4.12 16.51
C VAL A 354 6.18 5.03 17.68
N ARG A 355 7.33 4.82 18.34
CA ARG A 355 7.80 5.73 19.40
C ARG A 355 8.07 7.13 18.88
N LEU A 356 8.61 7.28 17.68
CA LEU A 356 8.86 8.60 17.09
C LEU A 356 7.54 9.34 16.80
N LEU A 357 6.49 8.62 16.37
CA LEU A 357 5.16 9.21 16.16
C LEU A 357 4.46 9.56 17.48
N PHE A 358 4.52 8.69 18.49
CA PHE A 358 3.79 8.86 19.76
C PHE A 358 4.70 9.24 20.94
N SER A 359 5.85 9.89 20.71
CA SER A 359 6.66 10.43 21.81
C SER A 359 6.09 11.77 22.27
N THR A 360 6.10 12.03 23.57
CA THR A 360 5.78 13.36 24.12
C THR A 360 7.04 14.21 24.30
N SER A 361 8.19 13.57 24.61
CA SER A 361 9.48 14.24 24.74
C SER A 361 10.24 14.31 23.41
N GLN A 362 10.94 15.43 23.18
CA GLN A 362 11.85 15.64 22.05
C GLN A 362 13.22 14.94 22.25
N GLU A 363 13.46 14.29 23.38
CA GLU A 363 14.77 13.69 23.74
C GLU A 363 15.34 12.69 22.71
N LYS A 364 14.54 12.17 21.77
CA LYS A 364 14.98 11.29 20.67
C LYS A 364 14.40 11.67 19.31
N SER A 365 14.05 12.94 19.09
CA SER A 365 13.64 13.44 17.77
C SER A 365 14.84 13.70 16.85
N PHE A 366 14.57 14.06 15.60
CA PHE A 366 15.62 14.51 14.68
C PHE A 366 16.15 15.88 15.11
N ILE A 367 17.45 16.11 14.92
CA ILE A 367 18.13 17.33 15.41
C ILE A 367 17.52 18.56 14.76
N ASN A 368 17.48 18.58 13.43
CA ASN A 368 16.98 19.73 12.64
C ASN A 368 15.48 19.57 12.34
N GLY A 369 14.77 18.89 13.25
CA GLY A 369 13.36 18.62 13.10
C GLY A 369 13.05 17.80 11.86
N GLY A 370 11.83 17.99 11.36
CA GLY A 370 11.32 17.29 10.19
C GLY A 370 9.86 16.94 10.38
N MET A 371 9.42 15.91 9.67
CA MET A 371 8.03 15.50 9.69
C MET A 371 7.90 13.97 9.72
N VAL A 372 7.04 13.47 10.60
CA VAL A 372 6.60 12.08 10.63
C VAL A 372 5.21 12.03 10.04
N PHE A 373 5.03 11.30 8.94
CA PHE A 373 3.79 11.30 8.19
C PHE A 373 3.31 9.87 7.95
N PHE A 374 2.39 9.41 8.80
CA PHE A 374 1.87 8.05 8.76
C PHE A 374 0.43 8.02 8.26
N SER A 375 0.06 7.00 7.50
CA SER A 375 -1.33 6.80 7.08
C SER A 375 -1.89 5.44 7.45
N THR A 376 -3.19 5.42 7.69
CA THR A 376 -4.00 4.20 7.75
C THR A 376 -4.31 3.68 6.34
N SER A 377 -4.71 2.43 6.23
CA SER A 377 -5.21 1.76 5.03
C SER A 377 -6.72 1.55 5.16
N GLY A 378 -7.46 1.59 4.06
CA GLY A 378 -8.90 1.25 4.05
C GLY A 378 -9.27 0.10 3.12
N SER A 379 -8.30 -0.51 2.44
CA SER A 379 -8.55 -1.62 1.50
C SER A 379 -8.12 -2.97 2.06
N ASN A 380 -6.93 -3.02 2.67
CA ASN A 380 -6.45 -4.14 3.46
C ASN A 380 -6.07 -3.56 4.83
N SER A 381 -7.01 -3.56 5.77
CA SER A 381 -6.82 -3.01 7.11
C SER A 381 -7.26 -4.06 8.14
N PRO A 382 -6.37 -4.48 9.04
CA PRO A 382 -6.75 -5.39 10.11
C PRO A 382 -7.70 -4.68 11.08
N ALA A 383 -8.69 -5.42 11.58
CA ALA A 383 -9.64 -4.92 12.56
C ALA A 383 -9.01 -5.00 13.96
N HIS A 384 -8.36 -3.91 14.40
CA HIS A 384 -7.82 -3.77 15.74
C HIS A 384 -8.68 -2.80 16.56
N PRO A 385 -9.55 -3.29 17.46
CA PRO A 385 -10.53 -2.44 18.15
C PRO A 385 -9.87 -1.40 19.06
N THR A 386 -8.71 -1.71 19.65
CA THR A 386 -7.97 -0.76 20.49
C THR A 386 -7.37 0.39 19.68
N PHE A 387 -6.94 0.13 18.45
CA PHE A 387 -6.46 1.19 17.58
C PHE A 387 -7.61 2.06 17.05
N GLU A 388 -8.76 1.46 16.74
CA GLU A 388 -9.96 2.22 16.39
C GLU A 388 -10.43 3.11 17.55
N LEU A 389 -10.36 2.60 18.79
CA LEU A 389 -10.60 3.38 19.99
C LEU A 389 -9.62 4.57 20.08
N LEU A 390 -8.31 4.35 19.91
CA LEU A 390 -7.31 5.41 19.89
C LEU A 390 -7.65 6.49 18.86
N LEU A 391 -8.01 6.10 17.63
CA LEU A 391 -8.44 7.05 16.60
C LEU A 391 -9.70 7.82 17.00
N SER A 392 -10.67 7.16 17.66
CA SER A 392 -11.88 7.83 18.16
C SER A 392 -11.57 8.85 19.26
N GLN A 393 -10.64 8.53 20.16
CA GLN A 393 -10.17 9.42 21.22
C GLN A 393 -9.45 10.64 20.63
N MET A 394 -8.57 10.44 19.65
CA MET A 394 -7.92 11.54 18.93
C MET A 394 -8.94 12.44 18.22
N ARG A 395 -9.98 11.86 17.59
CA ARG A 395 -11.06 12.65 16.96
C ARG A 395 -11.85 13.46 17.99
N ALA A 396 -12.17 12.87 19.14
CA ALA A 396 -12.90 13.54 20.21
C ALA A 396 -12.14 14.78 20.73
N VAL A 397 -10.84 14.65 20.97
CA VAL A 397 -10.01 15.76 21.44
C VAL A 397 -9.82 16.84 20.36
N GLN A 398 -9.40 16.45 19.15
CA GLN A 398 -8.95 17.43 18.15
C GLN A 398 -10.08 18.08 17.35
N ARG A 399 -11.20 17.38 17.17
CA ARG A 399 -12.31 17.88 16.34
C ARG A 399 -13.55 18.24 17.12
N GLN A 400 -13.83 17.49 18.19
CA GLN A 400 -15.00 17.74 19.02
C GLN A 400 -14.65 18.59 20.25
N HIS A 401 -13.36 18.87 20.48
CA HIS A 401 -12.85 19.62 21.64
C HIS A 401 -13.32 19.03 22.99
N ILE A 402 -13.48 17.70 23.03
CA ILE A 402 -13.88 16.96 24.23
C ILE A 402 -12.62 16.64 25.03
N SER A 403 -12.57 17.07 26.29
CA SER A 403 -11.44 16.75 27.17
C SER A 403 -11.43 15.26 27.55
N PRO A 404 -10.26 14.66 27.83
CA PRO A 404 -10.18 13.25 28.25
C PRO A 404 -10.94 12.92 29.55
N SER A 405 -11.22 13.93 30.37
CA SER A 405 -11.97 13.80 31.63
C SER A 405 -13.49 13.93 31.46
N ALA A 406 -13.97 14.29 30.27
CA ALA A 406 -15.38 14.47 30.00
C ALA A 406 -16.13 13.12 29.97
N PRO A 407 -17.42 13.06 30.37
CA PRO A 407 -18.20 11.82 30.37
C PRO A 407 -18.40 11.23 28.96
N ASP A 408 -18.41 12.08 27.92
CA ASP A 408 -18.61 11.69 26.53
C ASP A 408 -17.33 11.20 25.85
N PHE A 409 -16.19 11.20 26.55
CA PHE A 409 -14.92 10.74 25.99
C PHE A 409 -14.99 9.22 25.73
N PRO A 410 -14.59 8.74 24.53
CA PRO A 410 -14.70 7.33 24.19
C PRO A 410 -13.75 6.48 25.04
N LEU A 411 -14.32 5.69 25.95
CA LEU A 411 -13.60 4.75 26.80
C LEU A 411 -13.60 3.33 26.19
N PRO A 412 -12.62 2.48 26.57
CA PRO A 412 -12.66 1.06 26.23
C PRO A 412 -14.00 0.44 26.66
N LYS A 413 -14.63 -0.33 25.78
CA LYS A 413 -15.89 -1.00 26.10
C LYS A 413 -15.72 -1.92 27.31
N PRO A 414 -16.68 -1.95 28.27
CA PRO A 414 -16.64 -2.89 29.38
C PRO A 414 -16.43 -4.33 28.86
N TYR A 415 -15.60 -5.10 29.56
CA TYR A 415 -15.24 -6.48 29.21
C TYR A 415 -14.52 -6.69 27.87
N SER A 416 -14.15 -5.61 27.16
CA SER A 416 -13.17 -5.73 26.08
C SER A 416 -11.79 -6.04 26.66
N LYS A 417 -10.97 -6.78 25.90
CA LYS A 417 -9.55 -7.02 26.23
C LYS A 417 -8.70 -6.13 25.32
N PRO A 418 -8.55 -4.83 25.66
CA PRO A 418 -7.77 -3.93 24.83
C PRO A 418 -6.29 -4.27 24.90
N ASP A 419 -5.56 -3.96 23.83
CA ASP A 419 -4.10 -4.10 23.81
C ASP A 419 -3.45 -3.02 24.68
N GLU A 420 -2.83 -3.42 25.78
CA GLU A 420 -2.16 -2.54 26.74
C GLU A 420 -1.09 -1.66 26.07
N ARG A 421 -0.38 -2.17 25.05
CA ARG A 421 0.70 -1.43 24.38
C ARG A 421 0.18 -0.29 23.52
N ILE A 422 -1.00 -0.46 22.95
CA ILE A 422 -1.67 0.58 22.16
C ILE A 422 -2.35 1.57 23.09
N LEU A 423 -2.96 1.08 24.18
CA LEU A 423 -3.51 1.95 25.23
C LEU A 423 -2.43 2.86 25.84
N ALA A 424 -1.20 2.37 26.01
CA ALA A 424 -0.10 3.20 26.49
C ALA A 424 0.23 4.38 25.56
N LEU A 425 -0.15 4.33 24.28
CA LEU A 425 0.05 5.42 23.31
C LEU A 425 -1.01 6.52 23.43
N THR A 426 -2.14 6.26 24.10
CA THR A 426 -3.29 7.18 24.19
C THR A 426 -2.88 8.53 24.75
N GLY A 427 -2.15 8.57 25.86
CA GLY A 427 -1.72 9.82 26.50
C GLY A 427 -0.89 10.71 25.57
N ALA A 428 0.01 10.12 24.77
CA ALA A 428 0.79 10.87 23.80
C ALA A 428 -0.01 11.26 22.55
N ALA A 429 -0.96 10.42 22.14
CA ALA A 429 -1.83 10.67 20.98
C ALA A 429 -2.87 11.77 21.24
N THR A 430 -3.34 11.89 22.48
CA THR A 430 -4.33 12.90 22.91
C THR A 430 -3.70 14.15 23.50
N ALA A 431 -2.37 14.17 23.70
CA ALA A 431 -1.67 15.36 24.14
C ALA A 431 -1.84 16.51 23.13
N GLU A 432 -2.04 17.72 23.64
CA GLU A 432 -2.23 18.90 22.82
C GLU A 432 -1.03 19.12 21.88
N GLN A 433 -1.32 19.35 20.60
CA GLN A 433 -0.34 19.65 19.55
C GLN A 433 0.79 18.62 19.35
N ASN A 434 0.67 17.39 19.89
CA ASN A 434 1.71 16.38 19.71
C ASN A 434 1.58 15.63 18.37
N VAL A 435 0.39 15.06 18.09
CA VAL A 435 0.12 14.30 16.85
C VAL A 435 -1.12 14.85 16.17
N ASN A 436 -0.97 15.42 14.99
CA ASN A 436 -2.07 15.99 14.21
C ASN A 436 -2.82 14.89 13.44
N LEU A 437 -4.09 14.66 13.77
CA LEU A 437 -4.96 13.72 13.09
C LEU A 437 -5.59 14.35 11.85
N LEU A 438 -5.14 13.93 10.67
CA LEU A 438 -5.71 14.34 9.38
C LEU A 438 -6.71 13.31 8.89
N ASP A 439 -7.98 13.48 9.21
CA ASP A 439 -9.04 12.59 8.72
C ASP A 439 -9.61 13.09 7.39
N LEU A 440 -9.20 12.42 6.31
CA LEU A 440 -9.50 12.74 4.91
C LEU A 440 -10.92 12.34 4.54
N LYS A 441 -11.66 13.34 4.05
CA LYS A 441 -13.01 13.20 3.52
C LYS A 441 -13.00 13.20 1.99
N GLY A 442 -14.20 13.04 1.41
CA GLY A 442 -14.44 13.28 -0.01
C GLY A 442 -14.09 14.71 -0.42
N LEU A 443 -13.80 14.89 -1.71
CA LEU A 443 -13.42 16.18 -2.30
C LEU A 443 -14.51 17.23 -2.15
N SER A 444 -14.08 18.48 -2.01
CA SER A 444 -14.98 19.63 -2.08
C SER A 444 -15.60 19.75 -3.48
N ARG A 445 -16.65 20.57 -3.63
CA ARG A 445 -17.30 20.76 -4.93
C ARG A 445 -16.34 21.35 -5.97
N LYS A 446 -15.51 22.32 -5.55
CA LYS A 446 -14.48 22.97 -6.39
C LYS A 446 -13.41 21.97 -6.82
N GLU A 447 -12.90 21.18 -5.88
CA GLU A 447 -11.91 20.14 -6.15
C GLU A 447 -12.44 19.04 -7.07
N SER A 448 -13.68 18.58 -6.82
CA SER A 448 -14.34 17.56 -7.66
C SER A 448 -14.51 18.06 -9.09
N ARG A 449 -14.84 19.35 -9.27
CA ARG A 449 -14.98 19.95 -10.59
C ARG A 449 -13.65 19.95 -11.34
N GLY A 450 -12.58 20.47 -10.74
CA GLY A 450 -11.27 20.49 -11.41
C GLY A 450 -10.72 19.08 -11.69
N TYR A 451 -10.99 18.13 -10.80
CA TYR A 451 -10.68 16.72 -11.04
C TYR A 451 -11.43 16.15 -12.24
N LEU A 452 -12.75 16.38 -12.36
CA LEU A 452 -13.54 15.91 -13.50
C LEU A 452 -13.19 16.65 -14.81
N GLU A 453 -12.89 17.95 -14.75
CA GLU A 453 -12.42 18.72 -15.90
C GLU A 453 -11.11 18.16 -16.44
N TYR A 454 -10.20 17.68 -15.59
CA TYR A 454 -9.00 16.99 -16.04
C TYR A 454 -9.30 15.67 -16.76
N PHE A 455 -10.26 14.88 -16.29
CA PHE A 455 -10.71 13.67 -16.99
C PHE A 455 -11.37 14.01 -18.34
N ALA A 456 -12.09 15.12 -18.43
CA ALA A 456 -12.68 15.58 -19.69
C ALA A 456 -11.60 16.05 -20.68
N ARG A 457 -10.67 16.90 -20.23
CA ARG A 457 -9.57 17.42 -21.07
C ARG A 457 -8.60 16.34 -21.55
N SER A 458 -8.46 15.25 -20.79
CA SER A 458 -7.66 14.08 -21.19
C SER A 458 -8.40 13.12 -22.13
N GLY A 459 -9.67 13.39 -22.46
CA GLY A 459 -10.49 12.56 -23.34
C GLY A 459 -11.00 11.27 -22.70
N LEU A 460 -10.93 11.14 -21.38
CA LEU A 460 -11.50 9.98 -20.68
C LEU A 460 -13.00 10.16 -20.43
N LEU A 461 -13.41 11.38 -20.07
CA LEU A 461 -14.79 11.74 -19.80
C LEU A 461 -15.40 12.48 -20.99
N HIS A 462 -16.38 11.85 -21.65
CA HIS A 462 -17.05 12.37 -22.85
C HIS A 462 -18.33 13.15 -22.51
N GLN A 463 -18.35 13.88 -21.40
CA GLN A 463 -19.50 14.65 -20.94
C GLN A 463 -19.07 16.05 -20.52
N ARG A 464 -19.94 17.03 -20.74
CA ARG A 464 -19.69 18.41 -20.33
C ARG A 464 -19.75 18.50 -18.81
N VAL A 465 -18.67 18.96 -18.19
CA VAL A 465 -18.60 19.18 -16.75
C VAL A 465 -19.41 20.42 -16.38
N THR A 466 -20.67 20.21 -16.01
CA THR A 466 -21.56 21.25 -15.46
C THR A 466 -21.67 21.09 -13.94
N ASP A 467 -22.08 22.15 -13.25
CA ASP A 467 -22.20 22.11 -11.78
C ASP A 467 -23.26 21.12 -11.28
N GLY A 468 -24.28 20.82 -12.11
CA GLY A 468 -25.27 19.77 -11.86
C GLY A 468 -24.65 18.37 -12.00
N PHE A 469 -23.90 18.14 -13.08
CA PHE A 469 -23.20 16.87 -13.30
C PHE A 469 -22.15 16.60 -12.20
N VAL A 470 -21.40 17.61 -11.77
CA VAL A 470 -20.47 17.49 -10.63
C VAL A 470 -21.23 17.11 -9.35
N GLY A 471 -22.42 17.67 -9.13
CA GLY A 471 -23.28 17.32 -8.00
C GLY A 471 -23.71 15.85 -8.02
N GLU A 472 -24.18 15.38 -9.17
CA GLU A 472 -24.58 13.98 -9.39
C GLU A 472 -23.40 13.01 -9.14
N MET A 473 -22.24 13.29 -9.74
CA MET A 473 -21.05 12.45 -9.58
C MET A 473 -20.55 12.41 -8.14
N ARG A 474 -20.65 13.54 -7.41
CA ARG A 474 -20.34 13.57 -5.97
C ARG A 474 -21.34 12.76 -5.16
N GLY A 475 -22.63 12.82 -5.49
CA GLY A 475 -23.66 11.99 -4.85
C GLY A 475 -23.39 10.50 -5.04
N LEU A 476 -23.12 10.08 -6.28
CA LEU A 476 -22.83 8.67 -6.63
C LEU A 476 -21.53 8.14 -6.02
N SER A 477 -20.56 9.02 -5.76
CA SER A 477 -19.28 8.66 -5.14
C SER A 477 -19.26 8.79 -3.61
N GLY A 478 -20.43 8.88 -2.96
CA GLY A 478 -20.52 8.94 -1.50
C GLY A 478 -19.98 10.25 -0.91
N GLY A 479 -20.30 11.39 -1.54
CA GLY A 479 -19.83 12.71 -1.09
C GLY A 479 -18.50 13.16 -1.71
N GLY A 480 -18.10 12.55 -2.84
CA GLY A 480 -16.89 12.93 -3.58
C GLY A 480 -15.65 12.13 -3.21
N VAL A 481 -15.78 10.86 -2.81
CA VAL A 481 -14.60 10.01 -2.55
C VAL A 481 -13.77 9.89 -3.83
N VAL A 482 -12.51 10.33 -3.77
CA VAL A 482 -11.62 10.51 -4.95
C VAL A 482 -11.54 9.25 -5.81
N GLY A 483 -11.32 8.09 -5.19
CA GLY A 483 -11.18 6.83 -5.92
C GLY A 483 -12.48 6.38 -6.60
N GLU A 484 -13.64 6.63 -5.98
CA GLU A 484 -14.93 6.32 -6.61
C GLU A 484 -15.26 7.34 -7.71
N LEU A 485 -14.94 8.63 -7.53
CA LEU A 485 -15.00 9.63 -8.60
C LEU A 485 -14.13 9.23 -9.80
N ALA A 486 -12.90 8.77 -9.56
CA ALA A 486 -12.01 8.27 -10.60
C ALA A 486 -12.60 7.05 -11.32
N ARG A 487 -13.28 6.17 -10.57
CA ARG A 487 -13.93 4.98 -11.12
C ARG A 487 -15.15 5.31 -11.97
N LEU A 488 -15.90 6.35 -11.61
CA LEU A 488 -17.04 6.84 -12.39
C LEU A 488 -16.56 7.64 -13.61
N GLY A 489 -15.58 8.53 -13.44
CA GLY A 489 -15.05 9.38 -14.50
C GLY A 489 -14.34 8.62 -15.63
N ARG A 490 -13.83 7.41 -15.36
CA ARG A 490 -13.26 6.52 -16.40
C ARG A 490 -14.29 5.66 -17.14
N ARG A 491 -15.54 5.56 -16.65
CA ARG A 491 -16.55 4.77 -17.35
C ARG A 491 -16.95 5.54 -18.60
N VAL A 492 -16.40 5.11 -19.73
CA VAL A 492 -16.92 5.49 -21.04
C VAL A 492 -18.35 4.95 -21.10
N VAL A 493 -19.32 5.81 -20.85
CA VAL A 493 -20.70 5.56 -21.27
C VAL A 493 -20.68 5.81 -22.77
N ALA A 494 -20.49 4.74 -23.54
CA ALA A 494 -20.74 4.72 -24.97
C ALA A 494 -22.24 4.54 -25.21
#